data_AF-I4C2D1-F1
#
_entry.id   AF-I4C2D1-F1
#
_cell.length_a   1.000
_cell.length_b   1.000
_cell.length_c   1.000
_cell.angle_alpha   90.00
_cell.angle_beta   90.00
_cell.angle_gamma   90.00
#
_symmetry.space_group_name_H-M   'P 1'
#
loop_
_entity.id
_entity.type
_entity.pdbx_description
1 polymer ?
#
loop_
_entity_poly.entity_id
_entity_poly.type
_entity_poly.pdbx_seq_one_letter_code
_entity_poly.pdbx_strand_id
1 'polypeptide(L)'
;MNREELTTKINELKSEHGREWKTIAQKLNELGISTLKGKQWNDQSVRSFYNRAHKSDQVVSEAETLDDDSSIQPTSSQELPQALPEWLDSEAFRALRAVLDWWRERQDETMILPPSRPVFKGPRRNSGFHINAEILKRATEKLKKDKVRTGGSMSLLMELLLWEYIGRPEDLLEDAGEEPTTAYV
;
A
#
# COMPACT_ATOMS: atom_id res chain seq x y z
N MET A 1 -16.92 22.58 -14.00
CA MET A 1 -15.54 23.10 -14.13
C MET A 1 -14.65 21.93 -14.49
N ASN A 2 -13.90 22.06 -15.59
CA ASN A 2 -13.05 20.98 -16.09
C ASN A 2 -11.71 20.94 -15.34
N ARG A 3 -11.02 19.79 -15.41
CA ARG A 3 -9.73 19.57 -14.72
C ARG A 3 -8.67 20.61 -15.12
N GLU A 4 -8.66 21.01 -16.38
CA GLU A 4 -7.72 22.00 -16.93
C GLU A 4 -7.96 23.39 -16.33
N GLU A 5 -9.20 23.87 -16.36
CA GLU A 5 -9.61 25.15 -15.75
C GLU A 5 -9.22 25.22 -14.28
N LEU A 6 -9.43 24.12 -13.55
CA LEU A 6 -9.11 24.01 -12.13
C LEU A 6 -7.59 24.06 -11.89
N THR A 7 -6.82 23.43 -12.77
CA THR A 7 -5.35 23.46 -12.71
C THR A 7 -4.82 24.87 -12.98
N THR A 8 -5.37 25.58 -13.97
CA THR A 8 -5.05 26.97 -14.25
C THR A 8 -5.35 27.87 -13.05
N LYS A 9 -6.53 27.73 -12.44
CA LYS A 9 -6.90 28.54 -11.27
C LYS A 9 -6.01 28.29 -10.06
N ILE A 10 -5.64 27.03 -9.81
CA ILE A 10 -4.70 26.68 -8.73
C ILE A 10 -3.30 27.23 -9.02
N ASN A 11 -2.85 27.22 -10.29
CA ASN A 11 -1.56 27.82 -10.68
C ASN A 11 -1.54 29.34 -10.48
N GLU A 12 -2.63 30.04 -10.84
CA GLU A 12 -2.80 31.48 -10.59
C GLU A 12 -2.70 31.78 -9.09
N LEU A 13 -3.50 31.11 -8.25
CA LEU A 13 -3.48 31.33 -6.79
C LEU A 13 -2.13 30.97 -6.16
N LYS A 14 -1.44 29.96 -6.71
CA LYS A 14 -0.07 29.61 -6.28
C LYS A 14 0.94 30.71 -6.66
N SER A 15 0.76 31.38 -7.81
CA SER A 15 1.63 32.49 -8.20
C SER A 15 1.46 33.71 -7.28
N GLU A 16 0.24 33.95 -6.79
CA GLU A 16 -0.09 35.07 -5.89
C GLU A 16 0.28 34.79 -4.43
N HIS A 17 0.02 33.58 -3.93
CA HIS A 17 0.13 33.24 -2.50
C HIS A 17 1.27 32.24 -2.19
N GLY A 18 2.08 31.87 -3.17
CA GLY A 18 3.20 30.94 -2.99
C GLY A 18 2.75 29.51 -2.65
N ARG A 19 3.41 28.88 -1.65
CA ARG A 19 3.12 27.49 -1.22
C ARG A 19 2.16 27.40 -0.03
N GLU A 20 1.41 28.45 0.24
CA GLU A 20 0.44 28.48 1.34
C GLU A 20 -0.87 27.79 0.94
N TRP A 21 -0.85 26.45 0.89
CA TRP A 21 -1.96 25.62 0.44
C TRP A 21 -3.26 25.83 1.23
N LYS A 22 -3.16 26.18 2.51
CA LYS A 22 -4.33 26.53 3.35
C LYS A 22 -5.03 27.79 2.82
N THR A 23 -4.26 28.83 2.48
CA THR A 23 -4.76 30.08 1.91
C THR A 23 -5.40 29.84 0.54
N ILE A 24 -4.76 29.03 -0.30
CA ILE A 24 -5.28 28.64 -1.62
C ILE A 24 -6.59 27.87 -1.49
N ALA A 25 -6.69 26.91 -0.56
CA ALA A 25 -7.91 26.14 -0.31
C ALA A 25 -9.07 27.05 0.12
N GLN A 26 -8.80 28.00 1.03
CA GLN A 26 -9.80 28.97 1.47
C GLN A 26 -10.30 29.82 0.30
N LYS A 27 -9.38 30.33 -0.54
CA LYS A 27 -9.74 31.13 -1.73
C LYS A 27 -10.58 30.36 -2.74
N LEU A 28 -10.27 29.08 -2.99
CA LEU A 28 -11.09 28.24 -3.88
C LEU A 28 -12.51 28.06 -3.33
N ASN A 29 -12.66 27.86 -2.02
CA ASN A 29 -13.97 27.73 -1.38
C ASN A 29 -14.74 29.07 -1.38
N GLU A 30 -14.07 30.20 -1.15
CA GLU A 30 -14.65 31.55 -1.25
C GLU A 30 -15.17 31.85 -2.67
N LEU A 31 -14.48 31.34 -3.69
CA LEU A 31 -14.89 31.44 -5.10
C LEU A 31 -16.00 30.43 -5.48
N GLY A 32 -16.48 29.60 -4.54
CA GLY A 32 -17.49 28.57 -4.81
C GLY A 32 -16.99 27.42 -5.67
N ILE A 33 -15.67 27.28 -5.84
CA ILE A 33 -15.05 26.22 -6.65
C ILE A 33 -14.90 24.98 -5.78
N SER A 34 -15.63 23.92 -6.12
CA SER A 34 -15.52 22.62 -5.45
C SER A 34 -14.51 21.70 -6.15
N THR A 35 -14.12 20.63 -5.47
CA THR A 35 -13.32 19.55 -6.07
C THR A 35 -14.11 18.86 -7.19
N LEU A 36 -13.44 18.06 -8.03
CA LEU A 36 -14.10 17.24 -9.06
C LEU A 36 -15.16 16.28 -8.49
N LYS A 37 -15.12 15.98 -7.19
CA LYS A 37 -16.10 15.16 -6.47
C LYS A 37 -17.16 15.99 -5.72
N GLY A 38 -17.23 17.29 -5.96
CA GLY A 38 -18.19 18.21 -5.33
C GLY A 38 -17.90 18.58 -3.88
N LYS A 39 -16.77 18.17 -3.30
CA LYS A 39 -16.38 18.49 -1.91
C LYS A 39 -15.63 19.82 -1.82
N GLN A 40 -15.67 20.46 -0.64
CA GLN A 40 -14.84 21.62 -0.32
C GLN A 40 -13.34 21.28 -0.31
N TRP A 41 -12.52 22.27 -0.60
CA TRP A 41 -11.06 22.17 -0.58
C TRP A 41 -10.51 22.25 0.84
N ASN A 42 -9.48 21.45 1.10
CA ASN A 42 -8.61 21.57 2.27
C ASN A 42 -7.15 21.58 1.80
N ASP A 43 -6.22 21.93 2.68
CA ASP A 43 -4.77 21.99 2.38
C ASP A 43 -4.29 20.71 1.65
N GLN A 44 -4.58 19.56 2.24
CA GLN A 44 -4.13 18.27 1.72
C GLN A 44 -4.71 17.94 0.34
N SER A 45 -5.97 18.30 0.07
CA SER A 45 -6.64 18.01 -1.19
C SER A 45 -6.13 18.92 -2.32
N VAL A 46 -5.89 20.22 -2.05
CA VAL A 46 -5.26 21.14 -3.01
C VAL A 46 -3.85 20.66 -3.34
N ARG A 47 -3.03 20.35 -2.33
CA ARG A 47 -1.65 19.89 -2.51
C ARG A 47 -1.58 18.59 -3.30
N SER A 48 -2.46 17.63 -2.98
CA SER A 48 -2.52 16.34 -3.68
C SER A 48 -2.95 16.51 -5.13
N PHE A 49 -3.94 17.37 -5.39
CA PHE A 49 -4.39 17.67 -6.74
C PHE A 49 -3.28 18.33 -7.57
N TYR A 50 -2.64 19.36 -7.01
CA TYR A 50 -1.52 20.06 -7.65
C TYR A 50 -0.37 19.10 -8.00
N ASN A 51 0.05 18.28 -7.04
CA ASN A 51 1.13 17.32 -7.27
C ASN A 51 0.78 16.28 -8.34
N ARG A 52 -0.49 15.81 -8.40
CA ARG A 52 -0.92 14.87 -9.45
C ARG A 52 -0.96 15.53 -10.83
N ALA A 53 -1.40 16.78 -10.93
CA ALA A 53 -1.42 17.51 -12.18
C ALA A 53 0.00 17.71 -12.74
N HIS A 54 0.96 18.11 -11.89
CA HIS A 54 2.34 18.39 -12.30
C HIS A 54 3.24 17.14 -12.39
N LYS A 55 2.88 16.04 -11.74
CA LYS A 55 3.59 14.76 -11.89
C LYS A 55 3.24 14.06 -13.21
N SER A 56 2.09 14.40 -13.80
CA SER A 56 1.67 13.92 -15.13
C SER A 56 2.60 14.40 -16.25
N ASP A 57 3.22 15.57 -16.10
CA ASP A 57 4.15 16.11 -17.12
C ASP A 57 5.60 15.60 -16.96
N GLN A 58 5.91 14.85 -15.90
CA GLN A 58 7.27 14.39 -15.60
C GLN A 58 7.45 12.87 -15.67
N VAL A 59 6.40 12.13 -16.05
CA VAL A 59 6.42 10.65 -16.11
C VAL A 59 5.68 10.19 -17.36
N VAL A 60 6.27 10.43 -18.53
CA VAL A 60 6.15 9.46 -19.64
C VAL A 60 7.20 8.39 -19.37
N SER A 61 6.87 7.47 -18.45
CA SER A 61 7.47 6.14 -18.30
C SER A 61 6.88 5.49 -17.03
N GLU A 62 6.08 4.44 -17.25
CA GLU A 62 5.58 3.49 -16.24
C GLU A 62 4.42 3.94 -15.35
N ALA A 63 3.20 3.67 -15.82
CA ALA A 63 2.37 2.55 -15.32
C ALA A 63 0.90 2.84 -15.63
N GLU A 64 0.40 2.20 -16.68
CA GLU A 64 -1.03 1.95 -16.84
C GLU A 64 -1.50 1.10 -15.64
N THR A 65 -2.26 1.69 -14.73
CA THR A 65 -3.13 0.93 -13.84
C THR A 65 -4.46 0.78 -14.56
N LEU A 66 -4.68 -0.40 -15.14
CA LEU A 66 -6.00 -0.87 -15.54
C LEU A 66 -6.86 -1.01 -14.28
N ASP A 67 -7.94 -0.24 -14.26
CA ASP A 67 -9.14 -0.58 -13.52
C ASP A 67 -9.74 -1.83 -14.18
N ASP A 68 -9.87 -2.94 -13.44
CA ASP A 68 -10.81 -4.00 -13.78
C ASP A 68 -11.53 -4.45 -12.51
N ASP A 69 -12.67 -3.78 -12.29
CA ASP A 69 -13.75 -4.20 -11.42
C ASP A 69 -14.60 -5.22 -12.19
N SER A 70 -14.21 -6.49 -12.09
CA SER A 70 -14.99 -7.61 -12.62
C SER A 70 -15.23 -8.64 -11.52
N SER A 71 -16.42 -8.51 -10.93
CA SER A 71 -17.14 -9.50 -10.15
C SER A 71 -17.09 -10.88 -10.82
N ILE A 72 -16.27 -11.80 -10.29
CA ILE A 72 -16.25 -13.19 -10.75
C ILE A 72 -17.43 -13.92 -10.10
N GLN A 73 -18.54 -14.03 -10.83
CA GLN A 73 -19.55 -15.04 -10.56
C GLN A 73 -19.02 -16.42 -11.00
N PRO A 74 -19.30 -17.51 -10.24
CA PRO A 74 -18.94 -18.85 -10.65
C PRO A 74 -19.90 -19.34 -11.75
N THR A 75 -19.63 -18.96 -13.01
CA THR A 75 -20.36 -19.51 -14.16
C THR A 75 -19.76 -20.85 -14.57
N SER A 76 -20.43 -21.90 -14.12
CA SER A 76 -20.84 -23.07 -14.91
C SER A 76 -19.95 -23.51 -16.08
N SER A 77 -19.27 -24.65 -15.89
CA SER A 77 -18.89 -25.62 -16.92
C SER A 77 -18.33 -25.05 -18.23
N GLN A 78 -17.15 -24.43 -18.18
CA GLN A 78 -16.33 -24.24 -19.38
C GLN A 78 -15.79 -25.59 -19.83
N GLU A 79 -16.15 -26.00 -21.05
CA GLU A 79 -15.49 -27.09 -21.76
C GLU A 79 -13.99 -26.81 -21.82
N LEU A 80 -13.20 -27.73 -21.28
CA LEU A 80 -11.74 -27.65 -21.31
C LEU A 80 -11.29 -27.47 -22.77
N PRO A 81 -10.40 -26.50 -23.07
CA PRO A 81 -9.89 -26.31 -24.41
C PRO A 81 -9.29 -27.65 -24.92
N GLN A 82 -9.87 -28.18 -25.99
CA GLN A 82 -9.57 -29.52 -26.52
C GLN A 82 -8.13 -29.67 -27.04
N ALA A 83 -7.39 -28.58 -27.20
CA ALA A 83 -6.01 -28.58 -27.64
C ALA A 83 -5.13 -27.87 -26.63
N LEU A 84 -4.13 -28.59 -26.11
CA LEU A 84 -3.05 -27.99 -25.34
C LEU A 84 -2.30 -26.99 -26.25
N PRO A 85 -1.85 -25.84 -25.70
CA PRO A 85 -1.10 -24.87 -26.48
C PRO A 85 0.16 -25.48 -27.10
N GLU A 86 0.50 -25.05 -28.31
CA GLU A 86 1.65 -25.59 -29.09
C GLU A 86 3.01 -25.40 -28.38
N TRP A 87 3.10 -24.45 -27.45
CA TRP A 87 4.28 -24.22 -26.62
C TRP A 87 4.45 -25.24 -25.49
N LEU A 88 3.43 -26.06 -25.21
CA LEU A 88 3.48 -27.11 -24.20
C LEU A 88 3.89 -28.44 -24.84
N ASP A 89 5.11 -28.46 -25.37
CA ASP A 89 5.71 -29.68 -25.90
C ASP A 89 6.00 -30.70 -24.78
N SER A 90 6.41 -31.90 -25.18
CA SER A 90 6.68 -33.01 -24.24
C SER A 90 7.83 -32.69 -23.28
N GLU A 91 8.76 -31.80 -23.68
CA GLU A 91 9.87 -31.36 -22.86
C GLU A 91 9.42 -30.35 -21.79
N ALA A 92 8.62 -29.34 -22.18
CA ALA A 92 7.98 -28.40 -21.28
C ALA A 92 7.08 -29.11 -20.27
N PHE A 93 6.33 -30.12 -20.71
CA PHE A 93 5.51 -30.92 -19.81
C PHE A 93 6.34 -31.72 -18.80
N ARG A 94 7.50 -32.26 -19.22
CA ARG A 94 8.45 -32.94 -18.32
C ARG A 94 9.05 -31.96 -17.32
N ALA A 95 9.43 -30.75 -17.74
CA ALA A 95 9.94 -29.71 -16.86
C ALA A 95 8.88 -29.28 -15.83
N LEU A 96 7.63 -29.10 -16.26
CA LEU A 96 6.52 -28.76 -15.38
C LEU A 96 6.24 -29.85 -14.35
N ARG A 97 6.25 -31.13 -14.77
CA ARG A 97 6.14 -32.26 -13.84
C ARG A 97 7.29 -32.28 -12.84
N ALA A 98 8.53 -32.08 -13.29
CA ALA A 98 9.68 -32.04 -12.39
C ALA A 98 9.56 -30.91 -11.35
N VAL A 99 9.04 -29.74 -11.74
CA VAL A 99 8.77 -28.62 -10.82
C VAL A 99 7.65 -28.97 -9.82
N LEU A 100 6.58 -29.63 -10.29
CA LEU A 100 5.48 -30.07 -9.43
C LEU A 100 5.90 -31.16 -8.44
N ASP A 101 6.69 -32.13 -8.89
CA ASP A 101 7.21 -33.22 -8.05
C ASP A 101 8.21 -32.66 -7.02
N TRP A 102 9.11 -31.77 -7.45
CA TRP A 102 9.99 -31.01 -6.55
C TRP A 102 9.21 -30.22 -5.48
N TRP A 103 8.09 -29.62 -5.87
CA TRP A 103 7.24 -28.86 -4.95
C TRP A 103 6.49 -29.79 -3.99
N ARG A 104 5.96 -30.92 -4.47
CA ARG A 104 5.29 -31.93 -3.64
C ARG A 104 6.24 -32.57 -2.62
N GLU A 105 7.47 -32.87 -3.01
CA GLU A 105 8.52 -33.36 -2.11
C GLU A 105 8.89 -32.35 -1.02
N ARG A 106 8.65 -31.06 -1.27
CA ARG A 106 8.89 -29.96 -0.34
C ARG A 106 7.62 -29.38 0.29
N GLN A 107 6.43 -29.90 0.01
CA GLN A 107 5.19 -29.38 0.59
C GLN A 107 5.12 -29.59 2.11
N ASP A 108 5.80 -30.62 2.62
CA ASP A 108 5.91 -30.89 4.06
C ASP A 108 6.88 -29.93 4.76
N GLU A 109 7.79 -29.28 4.02
CA GLU A 109 8.37 -28.00 4.44
C GLU A 109 7.29 -26.95 4.23
N THR A 110 6.32 -26.94 5.16
CA THR A 110 5.17 -26.05 5.16
C THR A 110 5.68 -24.70 4.73
N MET A 111 5.22 -24.21 3.58
CA MET A 111 5.55 -22.88 3.12
C MET A 111 4.98 -21.95 4.20
N ILE A 112 5.78 -21.64 5.21
CA ILE A 112 5.38 -20.82 6.34
C ILE A 112 5.05 -19.50 5.69
N LEU A 113 3.75 -19.30 5.46
CA LEU A 113 3.22 -18.02 5.03
C LEU A 113 3.89 -17.03 5.97
N PRO A 114 4.69 -16.07 5.44
CA PRO A 114 5.49 -15.21 6.29
C PRO A 114 4.57 -14.70 7.39
N PRO A 115 4.93 -14.93 8.67
CA PRO A 115 3.98 -14.86 9.77
C PRO A 115 3.21 -13.56 9.62
N SER A 116 1.88 -13.69 9.58
CA SER A 116 0.99 -12.54 9.45
C SER A 116 1.48 -11.47 10.42
N ARG A 117 1.55 -10.23 9.92
CA ARG A 117 2.09 -9.11 10.69
C ARG A 117 1.39 -9.09 12.06
N PRO A 118 2.13 -9.22 13.18
CA PRO A 118 1.51 -9.15 14.49
C PRO A 118 0.90 -7.77 14.67
N VAL A 119 -0.35 -7.74 15.13
CA VAL A 119 -1.05 -6.52 15.49
C VAL A 119 -1.11 -6.50 17.01
N PHE A 120 -0.63 -5.41 17.62
CA PHE A 120 -0.50 -5.31 19.07
C PHE A 120 -1.71 -4.62 19.69
N LYS A 121 -2.28 -5.21 20.75
CA LYS A 121 -3.38 -4.66 21.54
C LYS A 121 -2.92 -3.46 22.38
N GLY A 122 -3.81 -2.52 22.62
CA GLY A 122 -3.65 -1.46 23.64
C GLY A 122 -3.18 -0.08 23.13
N PRO A 123 -3.07 0.90 24.04
CA PRO A 123 -2.75 2.28 23.68
C PRO A 123 -1.27 2.45 23.30
N ARG A 124 -1.03 3.07 22.15
CA ARG A 124 0.34 3.38 21.69
C ARG A 124 0.93 4.56 22.47
N ARG A 125 2.19 4.42 22.90
CA ARG A 125 2.97 5.49 23.53
C ARG A 125 4.23 5.77 22.73
N ASN A 126 4.54 7.06 22.54
CA ASN A 126 5.78 7.47 21.89
C ASN A 126 6.90 7.52 22.94
N SER A 127 7.91 6.68 22.77
CA SER A 127 9.13 6.69 23.58
C SER A 127 10.30 7.17 22.73
N GLY A 128 11.00 8.22 23.19
CA GLY A 128 12.25 8.65 22.58
C GLY A 128 13.41 7.77 23.04
N PHE A 129 14.21 7.26 22.12
CA PHE A 129 15.41 6.48 22.41
C PHE A 129 16.64 7.14 21.75
N HIS A 130 17.79 7.00 22.39
CA HIS A 130 19.07 7.39 21.79
C HIS A 130 19.67 6.18 21.08
N ILE A 131 19.91 6.30 19.78
CA ILE A 131 20.51 5.23 18.96
C ILE A 131 21.72 5.78 18.22
N ASN A 132 22.76 4.95 18.13
CA ASN A 132 23.94 5.26 17.34
C ASN A 132 23.60 5.41 15.84
N ALA A 133 24.16 6.41 15.17
CA ALA A 133 23.85 6.73 13.77
C ALA A 133 24.09 5.55 12.79
N GLU A 134 25.14 4.75 13.02
CA GLU A 134 25.45 3.60 12.16
C GLU A 134 24.41 2.48 12.33
N ILE A 135 23.92 2.28 13.55
CA ILE A 135 22.83 1.33 13.82
C ILE A 135 21.55 1.79 13.12
N LEU A 136 21.23 3.08 13.19
CA LEU A 136 20.06 3.66 12.52
C LEU A 136 20.13 3.46 10.99
N LYS A 137 21.31 3.66 10.40
CA LYS A 137 21.54 3.44 8.96
C LYS A 137 21.27 1.98 8.58
N ARG A 138 21.87 1.02 9.29
CA ARG A 138 21.68 -0.41 9.04
C ARG A 138 20.24 -0.86 9.27
N ALA A 139 19.58 -0.33 10.30
CA ALA A 139 18.17 -0.58 10.55
C ALA A 139 17.29 -0.09 9.38
N THR A 140 17.60 1.10 8.85
CA THR A 140 16.89 1.66 7.68
C THR A 140 17.08 0.81 6.42
N GLU A 141 18.28 0.26 6.20
CA GLU A 141 18.53 -0.66 5.08
C GLU A 141 17.76 -1.97 5.26
N LYS A 142 17.71 -2.52 6.48
CA LYS A 142 16.88 -3.70 6.79
C LYS A 142 15.38 -3.42 6.60
N LEU A 143 14.92 -2.24 7.00
CA LEU A 143 13.52 -1.81 6.84
C LEU A 143 13.08 -1.81 5.37
N LYS A 144 13.96 -1.41 4.45
CA LYS A 144 13.69 -1.47 3.00
C LYS A 144 13.54 -2.90 2.49
N LYS A 145 14.31 -3.84 3.05
CA LYS A 145 14.26 -5.26 2.67
C LYS A 145 13.03 -5.95 3.26
N ASP A 146 12.67 -5.64 4.49
CA ASP A 146 11.53 -6.22 5.20
C ASP A 146 10.30 -5.30 5.19
N LYS A 147 9.97 -4.78 4.01
CA LYS A 147 8.82 -3.88 3.84
C LYS A 147 7.50 -4.61 4.10
N VAL A 148 7.45 -5.92 3.86
CA VAL A 148 6.26 -6.76 4.02
C VAL A 148 5.81 -6.82 5.48
N ARG A 149 6.73 -7.09 6.44
CA ARG A 149 6.37 -7.17 7.86
C ARG A 149 6.21 -5.80 8.53
N THR A 150 7.06 -4.85 8.16
CA THR A 150 7.16 -3.56 8.85
C THR A 150 6.29 -2.45 8.26
N GLY A 151 5.75 -2.65 7.05
CA GLY A 151 5.10 -1.57 6.28
C GLY A 151 6.02 -0.40 5.94
N GLY A 152 7.35 -0.56 6.11
CA GLY A 152 8.32 0.52 5.94
C GLY A 152 8.37 1.54 7.08
N SER A 153 7.80 1.24 8.26
CA SER A 153 7.85 2.12 9.44
C SER A 153 8.92 1.69 10.43
N MET A 154 9.78 2.63 10.84
CA MET A 154 10.81 2.36 11.87
C MET A 154 10.20 2.05 13.23
N SER A 155 9.10 2.70 13.61
CA SER A 155 8.43 2.43 14.89
C SER A 155 7.91 0.98 14.95
N LEU A 156 7.38 0.47 13.84
CA LEU A 156 6.90 -0.92 13.75
C LEU A 156 8.06 -1.92 13.78
N LEU A 157 9.20 -1.60 13.16
CA LEU A 157 10.41 -2.41 13.27
C LEU A 157 10.88 -2.49 14.73
N MET A 158 10.89 -1.37 15.44
CA MET A 158 11.29 -1.35 16.85
C MET A 158 10.32 -2.13 17.74
N GLU A 159 9.00 -2.00 17.51
CA GLU A 159 7.96 -2.76 18.20
C GLU A 159 8.13 -4.28 17.98
N LEU A 160 8.37 -4.70 16.73
CA LEU A 160 8.65 -6.09 16.37
C LEU A 160 9.92 -6.62 17.05
N LEU A 161 11.02 -5.85 17.02
CA LEU A 161 12.28 -6.25 17.64
C LEU A 161 12.16 -6.36 19.16
N LEU A 162 11.41 -5.44 19.80
CA LEU A 162 11.14 -5.49 21.23
C LEU A 162 10.29 -6.72 21.58
N TRP A 163 9.25 -6.99 20.80
CA TRP A 163 8.40 -8.17 20.96
C TRP A 163 9.18 -9.49 20.80
N GLU A 164 10.05 -9.58 19.78
CA GLU A 164 10.94 -10.73 19.60
C GLU A 164 11.93 -10.85 20.76
N TYR A 165 12.47 -9.73 21.26
CA TYR A 165 13.43 -9.70 22.36
C TYR A 165 12.85 -10.18 23.70
N ILE A 166 11.59 -9.84 23.99
CA ILE A 166 10.90 -10.26 25.23
C ILE A 166 10.29 -11.67 25.14
N GLY A 167 10.58 -12.43 24.08
CA GLY A 167 10.17 -13.84 23.95
C GLY A 167 8.82 -14.06 23.28
N ARG A 168 8.34 -13.11 22.46
CA ARG A 168 7.10 -13.21 21.68
C ARG A 168 5.83 -13.48 22.52
N PRO A 169 5.52 -12.63 23.51
CA PRO A 169 4.28 -12.73 24.27
C PRO A 169 3.06 -12.67 23.34
N GLU A 170 2.26 -13.74 23.35
CA GLU A 170 1.03 -13.87 22.54
C GLU A 170 -0.13 -13.07 23.15
N ASP A 171 -0.09 -12.78 24.45
CA ASP A 171 -1.09 -11.98 25.18
C ASP A 171 -1.19 -10.53 24.69
N LEU A 172 -0.14 -10.02 24.04
CA LEU A 172 -0.10 -8.69 23.47
C LEU A 172 -0.65 -8.62 22.04
N LEU A 173 -0.98 -9.74 21.41
CA LEU A 173 -1.45 -9.79 20.02
C LEU A 173 -2.98 -9.67 19.92
N GLU A 174 -3.47 -8.95 18.90
CA GLU A 174 -4.87 -8.97 18.51
C GLU A 174 -5.21 -10.31 17.87
N ASP A 175 -6.29 -10.94 18.36
CA ASP A 175 -6.82 -12.15 17.74
C ASP A 175 -7.37 -11.75 16.38
N ALA A 176 -6.85 -12.36 15.31
CA ALA A 176 -7.18 -12.02 13.93
C ALA A 176 -8.66 -12.29 13.53
N GLY A 177 -9.55 -12.54 14.50
CA GLY A 177 -10.93 -12.93 14.30
C GLY A 177 -11.98 -12.16 15.11
N GLU A 178 -11.61 -11.18 15.93
CA GLU A 178 -12.62 -10.32 16.59
C GLU A 178 -12.70 -8.98 15.86
N GLU A 179 -13.70 -8.84 14.99
CA GLU A 179 -14.03 -7.55 14.42
C GLU A 179 -14.28 -6.54 15.55
N PRO A 180 -13.65 -5.34 15.50
CA PRO A 180 -13.81 -4.34 16.53
C PRO A 180 -15.28 -3.92 16.56
N THR A 181 -15.99 -4.37 17.59
CA THR A 181 -17.33 -3.87 17.90
C THR A 181 -17.15 -2.42 18.33
N THR A 182 -17.21 -1.49 17.37
CA THR A 182 -17.16 -0.06 17.64
C THR A 182 -18.39 0.33 18.45
N ALA A 183 -18.26 0.27 19.77
CA ALA A 183 -19.14 0.95 20.70
C ALA A 183 -18.89 2.46 20.53
N TYR A 184 -19.71 3.10 19.70
CA TYR A 184 -19.86 4.56 19.73
C TYR A 184 -20.54 4.91 21.05
N VAL A 185 -19.79 5.58 21.94
CA VAL A 185 -20.30 6.29 23.12
C VAL A 185 -20.10 7.78 22.88
#